data_AF-A0A284SAT9-F1
#
_entry.id   AF-A0A284SAT9-F1
#
_cell.length_a   1.000
_cell.length_b   1.000
_cell.length_c   1.000
_cell.angle_alpha   90.00
_cell.angle_beta   90.00
_cell.angle_gamma   90.00
#
_symmetry.space_group_name_H-M   'P 1'
#
loop_
_entity.id
_entity.type
_entity.pdbx_description
1 polymer ?
#
loop_
_entity_poly.entity_id
_entity_poly.type
_entity_poly.pdbx_seq_one_letter_code
_entity_poly.pdbx_strand_id
1 'polypeptide(L)'
;MSSTASTSAASAAFNAQTMLNAVGAVGDASQPASLQLKAQARHLALQGAGTVEDLIARIPSDFREALRAPLRDVESRVTKREAVKQALAKIQASITAGKVLPSMKVASQAPQLTSHFAASKDGQAQVNSLDEARQEYETQLGNLAKIAKEKELIFLDNGLQLKSIGTAMGGLLAERYDFLKSRYVFPTFGRLSTAEGTEVPDSWGIIGWGPSAHLLESYQEVTQDVCMYAYIVINRTEARLDAARVKVDKKKQLAATADVEMADSAKPGPSLQKIVADAVKQALAKQASGSGKKTNTPKEKKGKGKSDGKQKRSQQRAAQNPNKNKSTPPKKKFKETAKNVVDKATKGKGKGKGK
;
A
#
# COMPACT_ATOMS: atom_id res chain seq x y z
N MET A 1 -20.30 -9.80 21.83
CA MET A 1 -19.70 -8.52 21.40
C MET A 1 -19.16 -7.80 22.63
N SER A 2 -17.86 -7.94 22.96
CA SER A 2 -17.18 -7.10 23.96
C SER A 2 -15.66 -7.36 23.87
N SER A 3 -14.94 -6.59 23.05
CA SER A 3 -13.49 -6.75 22.87
C SER A 3 -12.81 -5.47 22.36
N THR A 4 -13.55 -4.56 21.73
CA THR A 4 -13.02 -3.30 21.19
C THR A 4 -12.88 -2.18 22.23
N ALA A 5 -13.70 -2.17 23.28
CA ALA A 5 -13.68 -1.14 24.32
C ALA A 5 -12.46 -1.25 25.25
N SER A 6 -12.00 -2.47 25.55
CA SER A 6 -10.88 -2.70 26.49
C SER A 6 -9.56 -2.18 25.93
N THR A 7 -9.34 -2.28 24.62
CA THR A 7 -8.09 -1.86 23.97
C THR A 7 -8.01 -0.34 23.82
N SER A 8 -9.13 0.35 23.55
CA SER A 8 -9.15 1.81 23.50
C SER A 8 -9.02 2.42 24.90
N ALA A 9 -9.64 1.82 25.93
CA ALA A 9 -9.48 2.26 27.31
C ALA A 9 -8.04 2.09 27.81
N ALA A 10 -7.39 0.95 27.53
CA ALA A 10 -6.00 0.72 27.90
C ALA A 10 -5.03 1.70 27.20
N SER A 11 -5.22 1.97 25.90
CA SER A 11 -4.40 2.95 25.18
C SER A 11 -4.61 4.38 25.66
N ALA A 12 -5.86 4.77 25.96
CA ALA A 12 -6.16 6.08 26.53
C ALA A 12 -5.58 6.25 27.95
N ALA A 13 -5.69 5.22 28.80
CA ALA A 13 -5.13 5.23 30.15
C ALA A 13 -3.60 5.30 30.14
N PHE A 14 -2.93 4.54 29.27
CA PHE A 14 -1.48 4.61 29.10
C PHE A 14 -1.04 6.02 28.66
N ASN A 15 -1.67 6.57 27.61
CA ASN A 15 -1.38 7.92 27.12
C ASN A 15 -1.63 9.01 28.18
N ALA A 16 -2.69 8.87 28.98
CA ALA A 16 -2.98 9.78 30.09
C ALA A 16 -1.90 9.69 31.19
N GLN A 17 -1.44 8.49 31.55
CA GLN A 17 -0.39 8.30 32.55
C GLN A 17 0.96 8.87 32.07
N THR A 18 1.30 8.73 30.79
CA THR A 18 2.53 9.31 30.21
C THR A 18 2.46 10.84 30.19
N MET A 19 1.31 11.43 29.83
CA MET A 19 1.11 12.89 29.86
C MET A 19 1.13 13.44 31.30
N LEU A 20 0.55 12.73 32.28
CA LEU A 20 0.56 13.14 33.68
C LEU A 20 1.99 13.14 34.26
N ASN A 21 2.80 12.14 33.92
CA ASN A 21 4.22 12.09 34.30
C ASN A 21 5.05 13.20 33.63
N ALA A 22 4.68 13.68 32.43
CA ALA A 22 5.32 14.81 31.78
C ALA A 22 5.00 16.16 32.47
N VAL A 23 3.81 16.31 33.07
CA VAL A 23 3.41 17.49 33.84
C VAL A 23 4.03 17.51 35.25
N GLY A 24 4.27 16.35 35.85
CA GLY A 24 4.94 16.24 37.17
C GLY A 24 6.43 16.60 37.17
N ALA A 25 7.08 16.65 36.00
CA ALA A 25 8.53 16.80 35.85
C ALA A 25 9.05 18.26 35.89
N VAL A 26 8.33 19.18 36.55
CA VAL A 26 8.72 20.61 36.68
C VAL A 26 9.64 20.84 37.90
N GLY A 27 9.77 19.85 38.81
CA GLY A 27 10.36 20.04 40.13
C GLY A 27 11.81 19.57 40.37
N ASP A 28 12.44 18.79 39.49
CA ASP A 28 13.77 18.22 39.78
C ASP A 28 14.73 18.18 38.57
N ALA A 29 15.93 18.73 38.77
CA ALA A 29 16.95 18.95 37.75
C ALA A 29 17.88 17.73 37.54
N SER A 30 17.30 16.53 37.51
CA SER A 30 17.98 15.31 37.03
C SER A 30 18.02 15.32 35.48
N GLN A 31 18.95 16.11 34.94
CA GLN A 31 18.87 16.66 33.58
C GLN A 31 18.81 15.68 32.37
N PRO A 32 19.43 14.48 32.35
CA PRO A 32 19.37 13.64 31.15
C PRO A 32 18.04 12.88 31.00
N ALA A 33 17.45 12.42 32.11
CA ALA A 33 16.25 11.59 32.09
C ALA A 33 14.99 12.40 31.70
N SER A 34 14.89 13.65 32.18
CA SER A 34 13.76 14.53 31.86
C SER A 34 13.74 14.96 30.39
N LEU A 35 14.90 15.21 29.78
CA LEU A 35 15.02 15.51 28.35
C LEU A 35 14.68 14.31 27.46
N GLN A 36 15.12 13.10 27.83
CA GLN A 36 14.73 11.88 27.13
C GLN A 36 13.23 11.61 27.22
N LEU A 37 12.61 11.84 28.39
CA LEU A 37 11.17 11.66 28.58
C LEU A 37 10.35 12.67 27.74
N LYS A 38 10.80 13.93 27.66
CA LYS A 38 10.21 14.93 26.73
C LYS A 38 10.30 14.48 25.27
N ALA A 39 11.47 14.04 24.81
CA ALA A 39 11.63 13.53 23.44
C ALA A 39 10.75 12.30 23.16
N GLN A 40 10.66 11.35 24.09
CA GLN A 40 9.77 10.18 23.97
C GLN A 40 8.29 10.60 23.88
N ALA A 41 7.85 11.58 24.68
CA ALA A 41 6.49 12.10 24.63
C ALA A 41 6.19 12.76 23.27
N ARG A 42 7.13 13.56 22.71
CA ARG A 42 7.01 14.09 21.34
C ARG A 42 6.93 12.96 20.31
N HIS A 43 7.80 11.95 20.38
CA HIS A 43 7.80 10.84 19.42
C HIS A 43 6.50 10.03 19.46
N LEU A 44 5.94 9.77 20.65
CA LEU A 44 4.64 9.13 20.81
C LEU A 44 3.50 9.98 20.21
N ALA A 45 3.52 11.30 20.45
CA ALA A 45 2.57 12.23 19.86
C ALA A 45 2.67 12.29 18.31
N LEU A 46 3.86 12.16 17.74
CA LEU A 46 4.09 12.10 16.30
C LEU A 46 3.63 10.77 15.70
N GLN A 47 3.82 9.64 16.39
CA GLN A 47 3.31 8.32 15.97
C GLN A 47 1.78 8.27 15.88
N GLY A 48 1.08 9.10 16.65
CA GLY A 48 -0.37 9.29 16.56
C GLY A 48 -0.87 9.96 15.27
N ALA A 49 0.00 10.29 14.30
CA ALA A 49 -0.38 10.89 13.03
C ALA A 49 -1.11 9.90 12.10
N GLY A 50 -2.31 10.28 11.67
CA GLY A 50 -3.15 9.50 10.76
C GLY A 50 -2.65 9.47 9.32
N THR A 51 -1.97 10.53 8.87
CA THR A 51 -1.46 10.71 7.51
C THR A 51 -0.13 11.49 7.51
N VAL A 52 0.58 11.52 6.38
CA VAL A 52 1.79 12.34 6.20
C VAL A 52 1.48 13.84 6.39
N GLU A 53 0.30 14.31 6.00
CA GLU A 53 -0.09 15.72 6.18
C GLU A 53 -0.39 16.04 7.66
N ASP A 54 -1.01 15.12 8.39
CA ASP A 54 -1.23 15.23 9.84
C ASP A 54 0.12 15.23 10.61
N LEU A 55 1.09 14.42 10.18
CA LEU A 55 2.45 14.48 10.71
C LEU A 55 3.10 15.85 10.47
N ILE A 56 3.03 16.37 9.23
CA ILE A 56 3.53 17.72 8.89
C ILE A 56 2.82 18.80 9.72
N ALA A 57 1.51 18.67 9.95
CA ALA A 57 0.74 19.59 10.78
C ALA A 57 1.10 19.57 12.28
N ARG A 58 1.82 18.55 12.76
CA ARG A 58 2.34 18.46 14.14
C ARG A 58 3.75 19.04 14.29
N ILE A 59 4.46 19.31 13.19
CA ILE A 59 5.76 20.01 13.21
C ILE A 59 5.51 21.49 13.61
N PRO A 60 6.32 22.08 14.51
CA PRO A 60 6.29 23.52 14.82
C PRO A 60 6.20 24.39 13.56
N SER A 61 5.30 25.38 13.60
CA SER A 61 4.90 26.20 12.44
C SER A 61 6.08 26.81 11.69
N ASP A 62 7.10 27.24 12.44
CA ASP A 62 8.23 28.00 11.93
C ASP A 62 9.12 27.17 10.99
N PHE A 63 9.21 25.86 11.24
CA PHE A 63 10.01 24.89 10.47
C PHE A 63 9.17 24.01 9.52
N ARG A 64 7.85 23.94 9.74
CA ARG A 64 6.92 23.09 8.98
C ARG A 64 7.07 23.21 7.47
N GLU A 65 7.14 24.45 6.96
CA GLU A 65 7.17 24.67 5.51
C GLU A 65 8.52 24.27 4.88
N ALA A 66 9.62 24.41 5.61
CA ALA A 66 10.93 23.93 5.17
C ALA A 66 10.98 22.39 5.06
N LEU A 67 10.27 21.68 5.95
CA LEU A 67 10.21 20.21 5.95
C LEU A 67 9.10 19.61 5.08
N ARG A 68 8.06 20.38 4.70
CA ARG A 68 6.89 19.87 3.96
C ARG A 68 7.28 19.21 2.63
N ALA A 69 8.03 19.87 1.77
CA ALA A 69 8.44 19.30 0.49
C ALA A 69 9.40 18.10 0.64
N PRO A 70 10.48 18.17 1.45
CA PRO A 70 11.34 17.02 1.74
C PRO A 70 10.59 15.78 2.26
N LEU A 71 9.62 15.93 3.16
CA LEU A 71 8.84 14.80 3.69
C LEU A 71 7.90 14.19 2.64
N ARG A 72 7.37 14.99 1.70
CA ARG A 72 6.61 14.48 0.55
C ARG A 72 7.49 13.76 -0.47
N ASP A 73 8.74 14.17 -0.64
CA ASP A 73 9.71 13.45 -1.45
C ASP A 73 10.08 12.08 -0.85
N VAL A 74 10.12 11.96 0.48
CA VAL A 74 10.26 10.65 1.16
C VAL A 74 9.05 9.75 0.86
N GLU A 75 7.81 10.23 0.99
CA GLU A 75 6.59 9.48 0.62
C GLU A 75 6.64 9.01 -0.86
N SER A 76 7.08 9.89 -1.76
CA SER A 76 7.24 9.62 -3.19
C SER A 76 8.29 8.53 -3.46
N ARG A 77 9.46 8.60 -2.79
CA ARG A 77 10.55 7.61 -2.90
C ARG A 77 10.11 6.23 -2.40
N VAL A 78 9.44 6.15 -1.25
CA VAL A 78 8.89 4.88 -0.73
C VAL A 78 7.90 4.28 -1.73
N THR A 79 6.99 5.09 -2.28
CA THR A 79 6.01 4.65 -3.27
C THR A 79 6.67 4.10 -4.55
N LYS A 80 7.71 4.78 -5.06
CA LYS A 80 8.52 4.32 -6.20
C LYS A 80 9.23 3.00 -5.91
N ARG A 81 9.90 2.89 -4.75
CA ARG A 81 10.59 1.66 -4.32
C ARG A 81 9.64 0.48 -4.28
N GLU A 82 8.46 0.67 -3.72
CA GLU A 82 7.47 -0.39 -3.55
C GLU A 82 6.81 -0.81 -4.87
N ALA A 83 6.79 0.07 -5.88
CA ALA A 83 6.46 -0.29 -7.27
C ALA A 83 7.60 -1.06 -7.96
N VAL A 84 8.86 -0.68 -7.73
CA VAL A 84 10.05 -1.41 -8.23
C VAL A 84 10.11 -2.83 -7.68
N LYS A 85 9.89 -3.03 -6.37
CA LYS A 85 9.78 -4.36 -5.76
C LYS A 85 8.71 -5.23 -6.43
N GLN A 86 7.54 -4.67 -6.77
CA GLN A 86 6.51 -5.41 -7.52
C GLN A 86 6.91 -5.76 -8.95
N ALA A 87 7.60 -4.85 -9.65
CA ALA A 87 8.09 -5.12 -11.00
C ALA A 87 9.14 -6.23 -11.00
N LEU A 88 10.09 -6.16 -10.07
CA LEU A 88 11.13 -7.16 -9.82
C LEU A 88 10.51 -8.52 -9.49
N ALA A 89 9.56 -8.59 -8.56
CA ALA A 89 8.87 -9.83 -8.20
C ALA A 89 8.12 -10.47 -9.39
N LYS A 90 7.51 -9.66 -10.28
CA LYS A 90 6.87 -10.16 -11.51
C LYS A 90 7.88 -10.74 -12.50
N ILE A 91 9.03 -10.09 -12.67
CA ILE A 91 10.11 -10.57 -13.55
C ILE A 91 10.71 -11.87 -12.99
N GLN A 92 10.99 -11.94 -11.69
CA GLN A 92 11.47 -13.16 -11.05
C GLN A 92 10.46 -14.30 -11.19
N ALA A 93 9.17 -14.05 -10.92
CA ALA A 93 8.12 -15.06 -11.08
C ALA A 93 7.97 -15.56 -12.53
N SER A 94 8.15 -14.70 -13.54
CA SER A 94 8.08 -15.13 -14.94
C SER A 94 9.29 -15.99 -15.33
N ILE A 95 10.51 -15.58 -14.93
CA ILE A 95 11.75 -16.36 -15.12
C ILE A 95 11.62 -17.73 -14.46
N THR A 96 11.19 -17.81 -13.19
CA THR A 96 10.99 -19.09 -12.47
C THR A 96 9.93 -19.98 -13.14
N ALA A 97 8.92 -19.39 -13.78
CA ALA A 97 7.88 -20.13 -14.51
C ALA A 97 8.29 -20.53 -15.95
N GLY A 98 9.54 -20.28 -16.37
CA GLY A 98 10.00 -20.52 -17.74
C GLY A 98 9.28 -19.66 -18.78
N LYS A 99 8.83 -18.46 -18.40
CA LYS A 99 7.98 -17.60 -19.24
C LYS A 99 8.54 -16.20 -19.40
N VAL A 100 8.52 -15.71 -20.63
CA VAL A 100 8.85 -14.31 -20.95
C VAL A 100 7.68 -13.40 -20.60
N LEU A 101 7.96 -12.31 -19.88
CA LEU A 101 6.97 -11.32 -19.48
C LEU A 101 6.37 -10.65 -20.75
N PRO A 102 5.04 -10.40 -20.84
CA PRO A 102 4.43 -9.89 -22.07
C PRO A 102 5.02 -8.60 -22.63
N SER A 103 5.55 -7.73 -21.76
CA SER A 103 6.25 -6.48 -22.13
C SER A 103 7.67 -6.67 -22.66
N MET A 104 8.17 -7.91 -22.69
CA MET A 104 9.55 -8.27 -23.07
C MET A 104 9.58 -9.25 -24.25
N LYS A 105 8.40 -9.63 -24.77
CA LYS A 105 8.29 -10.44 -25.98
C LYS A 105 8.66 -9.61 -27.20
N VAL A 106 9.53 -10.15 -28.04
CA VAL A 106 9.90 -9.55 -29.32
C VAL A 106 8.91 -10.02 -30.37
N ALA A 107 8.56 -9.16 -31.32
CA ALA A 107 7.81 -9.58 -32.50
C ALA A 107 8.71 -10.45 -33.39
N SER A 108 8.27 -11.65 -33.77
CA SER A 108 9.02 -12.47 -34.73
C SER A 108 9.16 -11.72 -36.05
N GLN A 109 10.39 -11.48 -36.48
CA GLN A 109 10.71 -11.01 -37.83
C GLN A 109 11.09 -12.23 -38.67
N ALA A 110 10.10 -13.05 -38.99
CA ALA A 110 10.29 -14.20 -39.86
C ALA A 110 10.68 -13.72 -41.26
N PRO A 111 11.80 -14.18 -41.84
CA PRO A 111 12.14 -13.88 -43.22
C PRO A 111 11.09 -14.50 -44.15
N GLN A 112 10.82 -13.81 -45.26
CA GLN A 112 9.90 -14.27 -46.31
C GLN A 112 10.54 -15.43 -47.09
N LEU A 113 10.47 -16.64 -46.53
CA LEU A 113 10.87 -17.87 -47.22
C LEU A 113 9.83 -18.23 -48.29
N THR A 114 10.28 -18.74 -49.44
CA THR A 114 9.38 -19.28 -50.45
C THR A 114 8.66 -20.52 -49.92
N SER A 115 7.39 -20.74 -50.29
CA SER A 115 6.56 -21.81 -49.74
C SER A 115 7.20 -23.20 -49.85
N HIS A 116 7.82 -23.50 -50.99
CA HIS A 116 8.52 -24.76 -51.24
C HIS A 116 9.79 -24.92 -50.40
N PHE A 117 10.50 -23.83 -50.10
CA PHE A 117 11.66 -23.87 -49.21
C PHE A 117 11.24 -23.97 -47.74
N ALA A 118 10.22 -23.21 -47.31
CA ALA A 118 9.67 -23.29 -45.95
C ALA A 118 9.11 -24.69 -45.60
N ALA A 119 8.63 -25.43 -46.60
CA ALA A 119 8.20 -26.82 -46.45
C ALA A 119 9.34 -27.85 -46.51
N SER A 120 10.57 -27.44 -46.88
CA SER A 120 11.74 -28.32 -46.89
C SER A 120 12.31 -28.52 -45.48
N LYS A 121 13.11 -29.57 -45.28
CA LYS A 121 13.81 -29.80 -44.01
C LYS A 121 14.74 -28.64 -43.65
N ASP A 122 15.41 -28.06 -44.65
CA ASP A 122 16.36 -26.96 -44.46
C ASP A 122 15.64 -25.65 -44.10
N GLY A 123 14.48 -25.37 -44.72
CA GLY A 123 13.66 -24.22 -44.35
C GLY A 123 13.08 -24.33 -42.95
N GLN A 124 12.61 -25.53 -42.56
CA GLN A 124 12.17 -25.79 -41.18
C GLN A 124 13.31 -25.63 -40.16
N ALA A 125 14.51 -26.12 -40.48
CA ALA A 125 15.69 -25.93 -39.63
C ALA A 125 16.04 -24.45 -39.44
N GLN A 126 15.94 -23.63 -40.50
CA GLN A 126 16.16 -22.18 -40.39
C GLN A 126 15.07 -21.45 -39.59
N VAL A 127 13.80 -21.83 -39.73
CA VAL A 127 12.71 -21.28 -38.90
C VAL A 127 12.93 -21.61 -37.42
N ASN A 128 13.28 -22.87 -37.11
CA ASN A 128 13.57 -23.29 -35.74
C ASN A 128 14.76 -22.53 -35.14
N SER A 129 15.87 -22.40 -35.90
CA SER A 129 17.06 -21.62 -35.49
C SER A 129 16.73 -20.16 -35.16
N LEU A 130 15.83 -19.53 -35.93
CA LEU A 130 15.38 -18.16 -35.66
C LEU A 130 14.49 -18.06 -34.42
N ASP A 131 13.59 -19.02 -34.18
CA ASP A 131 12.78 -19.07 -32.97
C ASP A 131 13.62 -19.43 -31.71
N GLU A 132 14.69 -20.22 -31.85
CA GLU A 132 15.69 -20.48 -30.80
C GLU A 132 16.47 -19.20 -30.45
N ALA A 133 17.07 -18.52 -31.43
CA ALA A 133 17.79 -17.26 -31.24
C ALA A 133 16.89 -16.16 -30.62
N ARG A 134 15.61 -16.14 -31.00
CA ARG A 134 14.61 -15.24 -30.38
C ARG A 134 14.34 -15.59 -28.92
N GLN A 135 14.16 -16.87 -28.60
CA GLN A 135 13.94 -17.32 -27.21
C GLN A 135 15.16 -17.01 -26.32
N GLU A 136 16.37 -17.16 -26.86
CA GLU A 136 17.59 -16.76 -26.17
C GLU A 136 17.60 -15.25 -25.89
N TYR A 137 17.35 -14.42 -26.90
CA TYR A 137 17.27 -12.96 -26.74
C TYR A 137 16.22 -12.55 -25.70
N GLU A 138 15.00 -13.10 -25.76
CA GLU A 138 13.93 -12.80 -24.80
C GLU A 138 14.34 -13.21 -23.35
N THR A 139 15.11 -14.28 -23.20
CA THR A 139 15.66 -14.75 -21.92
C THR A 139 16.78 -13.83 -21.39
N GLN A 140 17.73 -13.46 -22.26
CA GLN A 140 18.80 -12.52 -21.92
C GLN A 140 18.25 -11.14 -21.51
N LEU A 141 17.26 -10.63 -22.26
CA LEU A 141 16.55 -9.39 -21.92
C LEU A 141 15.84 -9.49 -20.56
N GLY A 142 15.21 -10.64 -20.27
CA GLY A 142 14.64 -11.01 -18.96
C GLY A 142 15.64 -10.81 -17.82
N ASN A 143 16.82 -11.41 -17.94
CA ASN A 143 17.88 -11.35 -16.94
C ASN A 143 18.47 -9.93 -16.79
N LEU A 144 18.68 -9.20 -17.88
CA LEU A 144 19.16 -7.81 -17.82
C LEU A 144 18.16 -6.88 -17.15
N ALA A 145 16.86 -7.04 -17.42
CA ALA A 145 15.82 -6.24 -16.76
C ALA A 145 15.70 -6.55 -15.25
N LYS A 146 15.90 -7.81 -14.85
CA LYS A 146 16.01 -8.20 -13.43
C LYS A 146 17.17 -7.43 -12.75
N ILE A 147 18.37 -7.51 -13.33
CA ILE A 147 19.57 -6.82 -12.79
C ILE A 147 19.37 -5.30 -12.73
N ALA A 148 18.75 -4.71 -13.76
CA ALA A 148 18.45 -3.28 -13.78
C ALA A 148 17.49 -2.89 -12.64
N LYS A 149 16.44 -3.68 -12.39
CA LYS A 149 15.49 -3.44 -11.30
C LYS A 149 16.07 -3.70 -9.92
N GLU A 150 17.00 -4.65 -9.78
CA GLU A 150 17.77 -4.88 -8.54
C GLU A 150 18.68 -3.67 -8.22
N LYS A 151 19.37 -3.10 -9.22
CA LYS A 151 20.16 -1.87 -9.05
C LYS A 151 19.31 -0.64 -8.73
N GLU A 152 18.16 -0.48 -9.40
CA GLU A 152 17.20 0.59 -9.12
C GLU A 152 16.63 0.49 -7.69
N LEU A 153 16.37 -0.73 -7.21
CA LEU A 153 15.93 -0.96 -5.83
C LEU A 153 17.00 -0.51 -4.82
N ILE A 154 18.25 -0.93 -5.00
CA ILE A 154 19.39 -0.53 -4.14
C ILE A 154 19.55 1.01 -4.12
N PHE A 155 19.45 1.66 -5.27
CA PHE A 155 19.50 3.13 -5.37
C PHE A 155 18.38 3.80 -4.54
N LEU A 156 17.16 3.27 -4.61
CA LEU A 156 16.03 3.81 -3.86
C LEU A 156 16.12 3.54 -2.35
N ASP A 157 16.62 2.37 -1.93
CA ASP A 157 16.85 2.07 -0.51
C ASP A 157 17.99 2.91 0.09
N ASN A 158 19.08 3.15 -0.65
CA ASN A 158 20.12 4.09 -0.23
C ASN A 158 19.59 5.52 -0.07
N GLY A 159 18.67 5.94 -0.95
CA GLY A 159 17.96 7.22 -0.88
C GLY A 159 16.88 7.29 0.22
N LEU A 160 16.63 6.21 0.96
CA LEU A 160 15.68 6.14 2.08
C LEU A 160 16.37 5.90 3.44
N GLN A 161 17.70 5.91 3.49
CA GLN A 161 18.45 5.81 4.74
C GLN A 161 18.20 7.04 5.63
N LEU A 162 17.81 6.81 6.89
CA LEU A 162 17.52 7.91 7.83
C LEU A 162 18.71 8.87 8.02
N LYS A 163 19.94 8.38 7.91
CA LYS A 163 21.16 9.20 7.99
C LYS A 163 21.23 10.23 6.85
N SER A 164 21.01 9.82 5.60
CA SER A 164 21.10 10.73 4.45
C SER A 164 19.92 11.72 4.43
N ILE A 165 18.72 11.27 4.78
CA ILE A 165 17.54 12.14 4.93
C ILE A 165 17.75 13.16 6.07
N GLY A 166 18.20 12.70 7.24
CA GLY A 166 18.42 13.55 8.41
C GLY A 166 19.48 14.62 8.18
N THR A 167 20.60 14.29 7.53
CA THR A 167 21.62 15.29 7.15
C THR A 167 21.06 16.32 6.17
N ALA A 168 20.32 15.90 5.14
CA ALA A 168 19.76 16.83 4.16
C ALA A 168 18.70 17.77 4.76
N MET A 169 17.77 17.23 5.56
CA MET A 169 16.76 18.03 6.25
C MET A 169 17.36 18.92 7.35
N GLY A 170 18.42 18.47 8.04
CA GLY A 170 19.15 19.26 9.04
C GLY A 170 19.76 20.53 8.45
N GLY A 171 20.31 20.47 7.23
CA GLY A 171 20.78 21.66 6.50
C GLY A 171 19.67 22.68 6.27
N LEU A 172 18.50 22.24 5.77
CA LEU A 172 17.33 23.09 5.55
C LEU A 172 16.79 23.70 6.85
N LEU A 173 16.88 22.98 7.97
CA LEU A 173 16.50 23.49 9.29
C LEU A 173 17.46 24.57 9.79
N ALA A 174 18.76 24.41 9.57
CA ALA A 174 19.76 25.42 9.93
C ALA A 174 19.59 26.72 9.11
N GLU A 175 19.46 26.60 7.78
CA GLU A 175 19.14 27.74 6.90
C GLU A 175 17.87 28.46 7.33
N ARG A 176 16.82 27.70 7.68
CA ARG A 176 15.57 28.24 8.17
C ARG A 176 15.74 28.92 9.53
N TYR A 177 16.49 28.34 10.45
CA TYR A 177 16.76 28.93 11.76
C TYR A 177 17.50 30.27 11.64
N ASP A 178 18.54 30.37 10.81
CA ASP A 178 19.28 31.63 10.63
C ASP A 178 18.42 32.74 9.99
N PHE A 179 17.54 32.38 9.06
CA PHE A 179 16.53 33.29 8.50
C PHE A 179 15.52 33.78 9.55
N LEU A 180 15.09 32.92 10.46
CA LEU A 180 14.14 33.27 11.52
C LEU A 180 14.82 34.10 12.62
N LYS A 181 16.03 33.70 13.04
CA LYS A 181 16.85 34.34 14.07
C LYS A 181 17.20 35.79 13.74
N SER A 182 17.47 36.08 12.47
CA SER A 182 17.76 37.45 12.00
C SER A 182 16.51 38.33 11.89
N ARG A 183 15.31 37.74 11.80
CA ARG A 183 14.04 38.47 11.62
C ARG A 183 13.22 38.63 12.91
N TYR A 184 13.33 37.67 13.83
CA TYR A 184 12.55 37.60 15.06
C TYR A 184 13.41 37.93 16.29
N VAL A 185 13.66 39.22 16.45
CA VAL A 185 14.31 39.79 17.63
C VAL A 185 13.24 40.23 18.63
N PHE A 186 13.33 39.75 19.86
CA PHE A 186 12.39 40.02 20.94
C PHE A 186 13.05 40.84 22.06
N PRO A 187 12.29 41.64 22.81
CA PRO A 187 12.82 42.35 23.96
C PRO A 187 13.17 41.37 25.07
N THR A 188 14.39 41.49 25.62
CA THR A 188 14.80 40.77 26.83
C THR A 188 14.46 41.62 28.05
N PHE A 189 13.71 41.04 28.99
CA PHE A 189 13.28 41.72 30.20
C PHE A 189 14.15 41.35 31.41
N GLY A 190 14.32 42.30 32.32
CA GLY A 190 14.93 42.08 33.61
C GLY A 190 14.99 43.37 34.44
N ARG A 191 15.84 43.40 35.46
CA ARG A 191 16.09 44.60 36.26
C ARG A 191 16.84 45.65 35.45
N LEU A 192 16.45 46.91 35.60
CA LEU A 192 17.16 48.02 34.97
C LEU A 192 18.35 48.41 35.84
N SER A 193 19.51 48.60 35.23
CA SER A 193 20.69 49.16 35.89
C SER A 193 20.83 50.63 35.57
N THR A 194 21.38 51.41 36.50
CA THR A 194 21.86 52.77 36.22
C THR A 194 23.07 52.72 35.27
N ALA A 195 23.49 53.88 34.75
CA ALA A 195 24.70 53.99 33.92
C ALA A 195 25.99 53.55 34.64
N GLU A 196 25.94 53.43 35.98
CA GLU A 196 27.04 52.99 36.85
C GLU A 196 26.98 51.48 37.16
N GLY A 197 26.03 50.75 36.57
CA GLY A 197 25.87 49.30 36.72
C GLY A 197 25.06 48.85 37.94
N THR A 198 24.64 49.77 38.81
CA THR A 198 23.84 49.46 40.00
C THR A 198 22.40 49.08 39.60
N GLU A 199 21.92 47.91 40.02
CA GLU A 199 20.51 47.53 39.85
C GLU A 199 19.59 48.52 40.58
N VAL A 200 18.57 49.03 39.89
CA VAL A 200 17.54 49.86 40.52
C VAL A 200 16.50 48.94 41.20
N PRO A 201 16.29 49.04 42.52
CA PRO A 201 15.27 48.24 43.24
C PRO A 201 13.88 48.45 42.63
N ASP A 202 13.08 47.38 42.60
CA ASP A 202 11.73 47.32 42.03
C ASP A 202 11.59 47.80 40.57
N SER A 203 12.70 47.97 39.85
CA SER A 203 12.70 48.21 38.42
C SER A 203 12.57 46.90 37.64
N TRP A 204 11.70 46.91 36.63
CA TRP A 204 11.59 45.85 35.65
C TRP A 204 11.33 46.47 34.28
N GLY A 205 12.13 46.12 33.28
CA GLY A 205 12.07 46.73 31.97
C GLY A 205 12.85 45.97 30.90
N ILE A 206 12.93 46.56 29.71
CA ILE A 206 13.66 45.99 28.57
C ILE A 206 15.15 46.30 28.76
N ILE A 207 15.97 45.26 28.96
CA ILE A 207 17.43 45.37 29.05
C ILE A 207 18.05 45.37 27.66
N GLY A 208 17.44 44.67 26.69
CA GLY A 208 17.97 44.58 25.33
C GLY A 208 17.01 43.93 24.36
N TRP A 209 17.55 43.59 23.19
CA TRP A 209 16.83 42.94 22.10
C TRP A 209 17.67 41.77 21.59
N GLY A 210 17.11 40.56 21.59
CA GLY A 210 17.84 39.33 21.26
C GLY A 210 16.98 38.29 20.53
N PRO A 211 17.59 37.23 19.99
CA PRO A 211 16.85 36.14 19.36
C PRO A 211 16.00 35.41 20.41
N SER A 212 14.81 34.96 20.02
CA SER A 212 13.90 34.24 20.93
C SER A 212 14.52 32.95 21.46
N ALA A 213 14.55 32.77 22.78
CA ALA A 213 14.91 31.50 23.41
C ALA A 213 13.99 30.35 22.94
N HIS A 214 12.70 30.64 22.76
CA HIS A 214 11.72 29.67 22.25
C HIS A 214 11.99 29.23 20.81
N LEU A 215 12.54 30.10 19.97
CA LEU A 215 12.95 29.74 18.60
C LEU A 215 14.15 28.79 18.60
N LEU A 216 15.12 29.02 19.50
CA LEU A 216 16.27 28.12 19.68
C LEU A 216 15.84 26.75 20.23
N GLU A 217 14.96 26.73 21.24
CA GLU A 217 14.40 25.48 21.78
C GLU A 217 13.65 24.70 20.68
N SER A 218 12.74 25.37 19.96
CA SER A 218 11.99 24.76 18.84
C SER A 218 12.91 24.23 17.73
N TYR A 219 13.99 24.94 17.39
CA TYR A 219 14.99 24.47 16.44
C TYR A 219 15.69 23.19 16.92
N GLN A 220 16.09 23.14 18.19
CA GLN A 220 16.73 21.97 18.79
C GLN A 220 15.77 20.76 18.81
N GLU A 221 14.51 20.94 19.19
CA GLU A 221 13.51 19.87 19.18
C GLU A 221 13.27 19.30 17.77
N VAL A 222 13.03 20.17 16.78
CA VAL A 222 12.78 19.74 15.39
C VAL A 222 14.02 19.08 14.78
N THR A 223 15.22 19.51 15.16
CA THR A 223 16.48 18.91 14.71
C THR A 223 16.73 17.53 15.33
N GLN A 224 16.39 17.34 16.61
CA GLN A 224 16.41 16.02 17.27
C GLN A 224 15.41 15.05 16.62
N ASP A 225 14.21 15.54 16.29
CA ASP A 225 13.10 14.73 15.82
C ASP A 225 13.12 14.53 14.28
N VAL A 226 14.07 15.12 13.54
CA VAL A 226 14.12 15.11 12.07
C VAL A 226 14.13 13.69 11.48
N CYS A 227 14.92 12.79 12.07
CA CYS A 227 14.98 11.39 11.69
C CYS A 227 13.68 10.63 12.03
N MET A 228 12.97 11.07 13.08
CA MET A 228 11.69 10.47 13.49
C MET A 228 10.58 10.85 12.52
N TYR A 229 10.54 12.09 12.02
CA TYR A 229 9.59 12.47 10.96
C TYR A 229 9.78 11.59 9.72
N ALA A 230 11.03 11.42 9.25
CA ALA A 230 11.34 10.57 8.11
C ALA A 230 10.94 9.10 8.33
N TYR A 231 11.27 8.53 9.51
CA TYR A 231 10.90 7.17 9.89
C TYR A 231 9.38 6.94 9.89
N ILE A 232 8.61 7.88 10.46
CA ILE A 232 7.14 7.78 10.49
C ILE A 232 6.55 7.88 9.08
N VAL A 233 7.07 8.77 8.21
CA VAL A 233 6.64 8.84 6.80
C VAL A 233 6.89 7.52 6.07
N ILE A 234 8.06 6.90 6.26
CA ILE A 234 8.41 5.63 5.63
C ILE A 234 7.43 4.53 6.07
N ASN A 235 7.34 4.24 7.37
CA ASN A 235 6.48 3.20 7.90
C ASN A 235 4.99 3.41 7.55
N ARG A 236 4.50 4.65 7.61
CA ARG A 236 3.10 4.97 7.29
C ARG A 236 2.79 4.74 5.81
N THR A 237 3.76 5.05 4.94
CA THR A 237 3.62 4.87 3.50
C THR A 237 3.69 3.39 3.12
N GLU A 238 4.61 2.62 3.70
CA GLU A 238 4.69 1.17 3.58
C GLU A 238 3.38 0.49 4.02
N ALA A 239 2.94 0.75 5.26
CA ALA A 239 1.70 0.19 5.81
C ALA A 239 0.46 0.51 4.96
N ARG A 240 0.38 1.72 4.36
CA ARG A 240 -0.68 2.09 3.41
C ARG A 240 -0.63 1.25 2.14
N LEU A 241 0.56 1.05 1.57
CA LEU A 241 0.76 0.31 0.33
C LEU A 241 0.50 -1.19 0.53
N ASP A 242 0.90 -1.76 1.66
CA ASP A 242 0.62 -3.15 2.00
C ASP A 242 -0.86 -3.39 2.32
N ALA A 243 -1.53 -2.46 3.02
CA ALA A 243 -2.98 -2.51 3.19
C ALA A 243 -3.74 -2.42 1.84
N ALA A 244 -3.20 -1.70 0.85
CA ALA A 244 -3.75 -1.66 -0.50
C ALA A 244 -3.51 -2.98 -1.27
N ARG A 245 -2.31 -3.59 -1.14
CA ARG A 245 -1.96 -4.89 -1.73
C ARG A 245 -2.84 -6.01 -1.21
N VAL A 246 -2.96 -6.15 0.12
CA VAL A 246 -3.82 -7.16 0.76
C VAL A 246 -5.28 -7.07 0.27
N LYS A 247 -5.79 -5.86 0.01
CA LYS A 247 -7.12 -5.67 -0.59
C LYS A 247 -7.18 -6.14 -2.05
N VAL A 248 -6.16 -5.87 -2.85
CA VAL A 248 -6.08 -6.33 -4.25
C VAL A 248 -5.94 -7.85 -4.33
N ASP A 249 -5.11 -8.46 -3.50
CA ASP A 249 -4.84 -9.89 -3.55
C ASP A 249 -6.02 -10.71 -3.00
N LYS A 250 -6.71 -10.22 -1.96
CA LYS A 250 -8.02 -10.78 -1.57
C LYS A 250 -9.05 -10.72 -2.70
N LYS A 251 -9.11 -9.64 -3.48
CA LYS A 251 -9.99 -9.55 -4.66
C LYS A 251 -9.61 -10.56 -5.75
N LYS A 252 -8.32 -10.77 -6.02
CA LYS A 252 -7.85 -11.80 -6.97
C LYS A 252 -8.19 -13.21 -6.50
N GLN A 253 -8.00 -13.51 -5.22
CA GLN A 253 -8.36 -14.80 -4.62
C GLN A 253 -9.86 -15.06 -4.75
N LEU A 254 -10.71 -14.10 -4.38
CA LEU A 254 -12.16 -14.19 -4.53
C LEU A 254 -12.59 -14.40 -5.99
N ALA A 255 -11.96 -13.72 -6.94
CA ALA A 255 -12.22 -13.92 -8.38
C ALA A 255 -11.83 -15.35 -8.82
N ALA A 256 -10.64 -15.83 -8.43
CA ALA A 256 -10.19 -17.18 -8.76
C ALA A 256 -11.09 -18.27 -8.14
N THR A 257 -11.56 -18.09 -6.90
CA THR A 257 -12.53 -19.00 -6.28
C THR A 257 -13.87 -18.99 -7.02
N ALA A 258 -14.39 -17.80 -7.37
CA ALA A 258 -15.63 -17.68 -8.14
C ALA A 258 -15.53 -18.30 -9.54
N ASP A 259 -14.40 -18.14 -10.23
CA ASP A 259 -14.13 -18.78 -11.53
C ASP A 259 -14.09 -20.31 -11.40
N VAL A 260 -13.52 -20.84 -10.31
CA VAL A 260 -13.52 -22.29 -10.02
C VAL A 260 -14.93 -22.80 -9.71
N GLU A 261 -15.72 -22.10 -8.88
CA GLU A 261 -17.10 -22.48 -8.57
C GLU A 261 -18.01 -22.42 -9.82
N MET A 262 -17.79 -21.44 -10.71
CA MET A 262 -18.47 -21.34 -12.00
C MET A 262 -18.05 -22.46 -12.96
N ALA A 263 -16.76 -22.80 -13.01
CA ALA A 263 -16.25 -23.91 -13.81
C ALA A 263 -16.76 -25.28 -13.32
N ASP A 264 -16.92 -25.46 -12.01
CA ASP A 264 -17.49 -26.68 -11.43
C ASP A 264 -19.01 -26.75 -11.66
N SER A 265 -19.71 -25.61 -11.56
CA SER A 265 -21.14 -25.47 -11.93
C SER A 265 -21.40 -25.64 -13.44
N ALA A 266 -20.38 -25.46 -14.29
CA ALA A 266 -20.46 -25.66 -15.74
C ALA A 266 -20.17 -27.11 -16.17
N LYS A 267 -19.75 -28.01 -15.25
CA LYS A 267 -19.69 -29.44 -15.55
C LYS A 267 -21.12 -29.97 -15.69
N PRO A 268 -21.45 -30.73 -16.76
CA PRO A 268 -22.75 -31.36 -16.86
C PRO A 268 -22.92 -32.33 -15.69
N GLY A 269 -23.81 -31.99 -14.76
CA GLY A 269 -24.14 -32.85 -13.63
C GLY A 269 -24.60 -34.23 -14.12
N PRO A 270 -24.40 -35.30 -13.33
CA PRO A 270 -24.85 -36.64 -13.71
C PRO A 270 -26.33 -36.58 -14.07
N SER A 271 -26.67 -37.04 -15.27
CA SER A 271 -28.04 -36.94 -15.79
C SER A 271 -29.01 -37.55 -14.77
N LEU A 272 -30.19 -36.95 -14.60
CA LEU A 272 -31.21 -37.46 -13.68
C LEU A 272 -31.51 -38.95 -13.94
N GLN A 273 -31.39 -39.38 -15.19
CA GLN A 273 -31.46 -40.78 -15.61
C GLN A 273 -30.39 -41.68 -14.98
N LYS A 274 -29.13 -41.24 -14.85
CA LYS A 274 -28.08 -41.99 -14.12
C LYS A 274 -28.36 -42.07 -12.62
N ILE A 275 -28.76 -40.95 -12.01
CA ILE A 275 -29.10 -40.91 -10.57
C ILE A 275 -30.27 -41.87 -10.27
N VAL A 276 -31.30 -41.87 -11.13
CA VAL A 276 -32.44 -42.80 -11.03
C VAL A 276 -32.00 -44.24 -11.31
N ALA A 277 -31.16 -44.49 -12.31
CA ALA A 277 -30.68 -45.85 -12.63
C ALA A 277 -29.84 -46.45 -11.49
N ASP A 278 -28.98 -45.66 -10.83
CA ASP A 278 -28.18 -46.13 -9.70
C ASP A 278 -29.03 -46.33 -8.44
N ALA A 279 -30.02 -45.47 -8.20
CA ALA A 279 -31.01 -45.67 -7.13
C ALA A 279 -31.86 -46.93 -7.36
N VAL A 280 -32.29 -47.18 -8.60
CA VAL A 280 -33.03 -48.39 -9.00
C VAL A 280 -32.15 -49.63 -8.88
N LYS A 281 -30.88 -49.59 -9.29
CA LYS A 281 -29.92 -50.68 -9.08
C LYS A 281 -29.71 -50.99 -7.60
N GLN A 282 -29.56 -49.97 -6.74
CA GLN A 282 -29.47 -50.18 -5.29
C GLN A 282 -30.76 -50.74 -4.68
N ALA A 283 -31.93 -50.38 -5.22
CA ALA A 283 -33.21 -50.94 -4.79
C ALA A 283 -33.35 -52.43 -5.20
N LEU A 284 -33.04 -52.78 -6.46
CA LEU A 284 -33.07 -54.17 -6.91
C LEU A 284 -32.03 -55.04 -6.20
N ALA A 285 -30.82 -54.53 -5.95
CA ALA A 285 -29.80 -55.26 -5.19
C ALA A 285 -30.24 -55.60 -3.75
N LYS A 286 -31.09 -54.76 -3.15
CA LYS A 286 -31.69 -55.01 -1.82
C LYS A 286 -32.92 -55.94 -1.86
N GLN A 287 -33.57 -56.11 -3.00
CA GLN A 287 -34.61 -57.14 -3.18
C GLN A 287 -34.02 -58.50 -3.56
N ALA A 288 -32.89 -58.54 -4.27
CA ALA A 288 -32.24 -59.78 -4.70
C ALA A 288 -31.61 -60.59 -3.55
N SER A 289 -31.35 -59.98 -2.38
CA SER A 289 -30.80 -60.65 -1.19
C SER A 289 -31.86 -61.17 -0.20
N GLY A 290 -33.14 -61.21 -0.60
CA GLY A 290 -34.29 -61.36 0.30
C GLY A 290 -35.09 -62.68 0.22
N SER A 291 -34.47 -63.86 0.19
CA SER A 291 -35.22 -65.14 0.31
C SER A 291 -34.49 -66.24 1.12
N GLY A 292 -34.75 -66.31 2.44
CA GLY A 292 -34.20 -67.39 3.28
C GLY A 292 -34.46 -67.32 4.80
N LYS A 293 -35.67 -67.72 5.25
CA LYS A 293 -35.98 -68.62 6.40
C LYS A 293 -34.92 -68.74 7.54
N LYS A 294 -35.17 -68.66 8.87
CA LYS A 294 -36.39 -68.58 9.73
C LYS A 294 -35.98 -68.43 11.24
N THR A 295 -36.83 -67.82 12.10
CA THR A 295 -37.03 -68.07 13.59
C THR A 295 -35.83 -67.99 14.60
N ASN A 296 -35.93 -67.63 15.90
CA ASN A 296 -37.04 -67.19 16.77
C ASN A 296 -36.55 -66.48 18.08
N THR A 297 -37.06 -65.27 18.39
CA THR A 297 -37.49 -64.77 19.74
C THR A 297 -36.45 -64.67 20.93
N PRO A 298 -36.77 -64.10 22.12
CA PRO A 298 -36.74 -62.63 22.35
C PRO A 298 -36.20 -62.13 23.74
N LYS A 299 -35.80 -60.85 23.88
CA LYS A 299 -36.07 -60.07 25.13
C LYS A 299 -35.97 -58.53 25.02
N GLU A 300 -36.83 -57.90 25.82
CA GLU A 300 -37.10 -56.48 26.15
C GLU A 300 -35.90 -55.70 26.78
N LYS A 301 -35.87 -54.36 27.02
CA LYS A 301 -36.68 -53.15 26.68
C LYS A 301 -35.89 -51.86 27.08
N LYS A 302 -36.43 -50.66 26.72
CA LYS A 302 -35.98 -49.26 27.03
C LYS A 302 -34.72 -48.81 26.24
N GLY A 303 -34.65 -47.67 25.53
CA GLY A 303 -35.53 -46.46 25.43
C GLY A 303 -35.11 -45.38 26.45
N LYS A 304 -35.03 -44.06 26.17
CA LYS A 304 -35.58 -43.18 25.10
C LYS A 304 -34.99 -41.75 25.28
N GLY A 305 -34.77 -40.85 24.31
CA GLY A 305 -34.87 -40.87 22.83
C GLY A 305 -35.61 -39.65 22.22
N LYS A 306 -34.93 -38.56 21.80
CA LYS A 306 -35.49 -37.35 21.12
C LYS A 306 -34.41 -36.56 20.33
N SER A 307 -34.70 -35.81 19.25
CA SER A 307 -35.94 -35.63 18.44
C SER A 307 -35.65 -34.88 17.12
N ASP A 308 -36.33 -35.29 16.04
CA ASP A 308 -36.84 -34.51 14.87
C ASP A 308 -35.92 -33.51 14.12
N GLY A 309 -36.03 -33.32 12.79
CA GLY A 309 -36.99 -33.83 11.81
C GLY A 309 -37.30 -32.72 10.78
N LYS A 310 -36.89 -32.89 9.51
CA LYS A 310 -36.94 -31.81 8.49
C LYS A 310 -37.56 -32.28 7.18
N GLN A 311 -38.76 -31.80 6.85
CA GLN A 311 -39.37 -31.95 5.51
C GLN A 311 -39.91 -30.61 4.97
N LYS A 312 -39.88 -30.49 3.64
CA LYS A 312 -40.31 -29.31 2.87
C LYS A 312 -41.82 -29.30 2.66
N ARG A 313 -42.42 -28.10 2.55
CA ARG A 313 -43.44 -27.85 1.53
C ARG A 313 -43.48 -26.37 1.08
N SER A 314 -43.96 -26.17 -0.13
CA SER A 314 -44.10 -24.90 -0.86
C SER A 314 -45.50 -24.28 -0.69
N GLN A 315 -45.64 -22.97 -0.93
CA GLN A 315 -46.60 -22.39 -1.91
C GLN A 315 -46.41 -20.87 -2.10
N GLN A 316 -47.18 -20.30 -3.04
CA GLN A 316 -46.97 -19.02 -3.74
C GLN A 316 -47.76 -17.81 -3.16
N ARG A 317 -47.59 -16.65 -3.83
CA ARG A 317 -48.38 -15.40 -3.80
C ARG A 317 -48.07 -14.44 -2.63
N ALA A 318 -48.14 -13.11 -2.80
CA ALA A 318 -48.15 -12.29 -4.02
C ALA A 318 -47.74 -10.84 -3.68
N ALA A 319 -47.37 -10.07 -4.71
CA ALA A 319 -47.42 -8.60 -4.82
C ALA A 319 -47.22 -7.74 -3.55
N GLN A 320 -46.14 -6.96 -3.53
CA GLN A 320 -46.24 -5.53 -3.87
C GLN A 320 -44.86 -4.90 -4.10
N ASN A 321 -44.79 -4.02 -5.10
CA ASN A 321 -43.69 -3.09 -5.36
C ASN A 321 -44.40 -1.78 -5.75
N PRO A 322 -44.10 -0.66 -5.09
CA PRO A 322 -43.22 0.33 -5.73
C PRO A 322 -42.16 0.87 -4.73
N ASN A 323 -41.08 1.54 -5.16
CA ASN A 323 -40.96 2.37 -6.36
C ASN A 323 -39.56 2.32 -6.99
N LYS A 324 -39.49 2.55 -8.31
CA LYS A 324 -38.25 2.68 -9.09
C LYS A 324 -37.88 4.16 -9.28
N ASN A 325 -36.58 4.39 -9.53
CA ASN A 325 -35.98 5.23 -10.58
C ASN A 325 -34.74 5.97 -10.04
N LYS A 326 -33.62 6.10 -10.76
CA LYS A 326 -33.43 6.07 -12.22
C LYS A 326 -32.24 5.18 -12.62
N SER A 327 -32.37 4.48 -13.74
CA SER A 327 -31.30 3.73 -14.41
C SER A 327 -30.86 4.42 -15.70
N THR A 328 -29.58 4.31 -16.07
CA THR A 328 -29.08 4.60 -17.42
C THR A 328 -28.23 3.42 -17.89
N PRO A 329 -28.45 2.84 -19.10
CA PRO A 329 -27.85 1.55 -19.49
C PRO A 329 -26.46 1.68 -20.14
N PRO A 330 -25.65 0.60 -20.15
CA PRO A 330 -24.34 0.59 -20.80
C PRO A 330 -24.46 0.38 -22.32
N LYS A 331 -23.80 1.22 -23.13
CA LYS A 331 -23.61 0.97 -24.57
C LYS A 331 -22.29 0.23 -24.82
N LYS A 332 -22.36 -0.87 -25.57
CA LYS A 332 -21.22 -1.58 -26.18
C LYS A 332 -21.07 -1.18 -27.66
N LYS A 333 -19.87 -1.47 -28.21
CA LYS A 333 -19.41 -1.24 -29.61
C LYS A 333 -19.10 0.25 -29.90
N PHE A 334 -18.15 0.61 -30.76
CA PHE A 334 -17.44 -0.16 -31.80
C PHE A 334 -15.90 -0.02 -31.71
N LYS A 335 -15.19 -0.84 -32.48
CA LYS A 335 -13.74 -0.77 -32.70
C LYS A 335 -13.53 -0.12 -34.08
N GLU A 336 -12.77 0.98 -34.18
CA GLU A 336 -12.37 1.53 -35.48
C GLU A 336 -10.97 2.15 -35.42
N THR A 337 -10.27 2.10 -36.56
CA THR A 337 -8.83 2.35 -36.70
C THR A 337 -8.54 3.48 -37.67
N ALA A 338 -7.80 4.51 -37.22
CA ALA A 338 -7.00 5.41 -38.06
C ALA A 338 -5.85 5.95 -37.18
N LYS A 339 -4.59 5.63 -37.45
CA LYS A 339 -3.67 6.20 -38.46
C LYS A 339 -3.26 7.66 -38.18
N ASN A 340 -1.95 7.83 -37.93
CA ASN A 340 -1.09 8.98 -38.21
C ASN A 340 -1.59 10.41 -37.93
N VAL A 341 -0.95 11.11 -36.99
CA VAL A 341 -0.22 12.35 -37.31
C VAL A 341 1.14 12.32 -36.60
N VAL A 342 2.19 12.69 -37.33
CA VAL A 342 3.58 12.83 -36.87
C VAL A 342 3.87 14.31 -36.60
N ASP A 343 4.73 14.61 -35.63
CA ASP A 343 5.28 15.96 -35.41
C ASP A 343 5.91 16.57 -36.67
N LYS A 344 5.44 17.75 -37.10
CA LYS A 344 6.36 18.85 -37.49
C LYS A 344 5.69 20.22 -37.67
N ALA A 345 6.27 21.18 -36.98
CA ALA A 345 6.59 22.55 -37.44
C ALA A 345 5.54 23.38 -38.18
N THR A 346 5.04 24.43 -37.52
CA THR A 346 4.77 25.72 -38.18
C THR A 346 5.48 26.86 -37.42
N LYS A 347 6.60 27.31 -37.98
CA LYS A 347 7.38 28.47 -37.53
C LYS A 347 7.20 29.59 -38.57
N GLY A 348 6.99 30.82 -38.14
CA GLY A 348 7.16 32.01 -38.99
C GLY A 348 5.97 32.38 -39.89
N LYS A 349 5.16 33.36 -39.44
CA LYS A 349 4.19 34.07 -40.26
C LYS A 349 4.85 35.36 -40.77
N GLY A 350 5.48 35.31 -41.95
CA GLY A 350 6.24 36.43 -42.53
C GLY A 350 5.71 36.85 -43.90
N LYS A 351 4.94 37.95 -43.96
CA LYS A 351 4.62 38.66 -45.21
C LYS A 351 5.56 39.88 -45.30
N GLY A 352 6.55 39.82 -46.17
CA GLY A 352 7.39 40.96 -46.56
C GLY A 352 7.22 41.28 -48.04
N LYS A 353 6.59 42.41 -48.35
CA LYS A 353 6.72 43.11 -49.64
C LYS A 353 7.52 44.38 -49.37
N GLY A 354 8.50 44.70 -50.21
CA GLY A 354 9.01 46.07 -50.29
C GLY A 354 10.51 46.20 -50.54
N LYS A 355 10.85 46.43 -51.82
CA LYS A 355 12.12 46.95 -52.36
C LYS A 355 13.39 46.14 -52.08
#